data_AF-A0A7S0MEY7-F1
#
_entry.id   AF-A0A7S0MEY7-F1
#
_cell.length_a   1.000
_cell.length_b   1.000
_cell.length_c   1.000
_cell.angle_alpha   90.00
_cell.angle_beta   90.00
_cell.angle_gamma   90.00
#
_symmetry.space_group_name_H-M   'P 1'
#
loop_
_entity.id
_entity.type
_entity.pdbx_description
1 polymer ?
#
loop_
_entity_poly.entity_id
_entity_poly.type
_entity_poly.pdbx_seq_one_letter_code
_entity_poly.pdbx_strand_id
1 'polypeptide(L)'
;GRGFWITRQMCCKDSRDMLQCDNWTSWAVLLGARDPATLQLVSYLVYVVIAVSQASYSAWLCKTFAPYASGSGIGEIKVILSGFVIKRFLGGWTLIIKSVGLVLSVGSGLCIGKEGPFIHVCCCIGNVVCRFFSKYRTNEGKKRELLSCAAAAGV
;
A
#
# COMPACT_ATOMS: atom_id res chain seq x y z
N GLY A 1 -18.66 -16.62 -17.46
CA GLY A 1 -18.45 -16.76 -16.00
C GLY A 1 -18.79 -15.45 -15.34
N ARG A 2 -19.51 -15.44 -14.22
CA ARG A 2 -19.99 -14.21 -13.57
C ARG A 2 -18.83 -13.46 -12.89
N GLY A 3 -18.63 -12.20 -13.24
CA GLY A 3 -17.55 -11.35 -12.70
C GLY A 3 -18.03 -10.59 -11.46
N PHE A 4 -17.95 -11.22 -10.28
CA PHE A 4 -18.39 -10.59 -9.02
C PHE A 4 -17.30 -9.75 -8.34
N TRP A 5 -16.02 -10.04 -8.61
CA TRP A 5 -14.86 -9.37 -7.99
C TRP A 5 -14.35 -8.15 -8.80
N ILE A 6 -14.88 -7.94 -10.01
CA ILE A 6 -14.44 -6.91 -10.94
C ILE A 6 -15.50 -5.80 -11.02
N THR A 7 -15.05 -4.54 -11.12
CA THR A 7 -15.95 -3.39 -11.33
C THR A 7 -16.73 -3.56 -12.64
N ARG A 8 -17.99 -3.12 -12.68
CA ARG A 8 -18.85 -3.19 -13.88
C ARG A 8 -18.16 -2.66 -15.14
N GLN A 9 -17.45 -1.54 -15.02
CA GLN A 9 -16.71 -0.94 -16.15
C GLN A 9 -15.63 -1.85 -16.73
N MET A 10 -14.91 -2.60 -15.88
CA MET A 10 -13.86 -3.52 -16.31
C MET A 10 -14.44 -4.83 -16.83
N CYS A 11 -15.53 -5.30 -16.23
CA CYS A 11 -16.21 -6.53 -16.66
C CYS A 11 -16.90 -6.38 -18.02
N CYS A 12 -17.44 -5.20 -18.32
CA CYS A 12 -18.26 -4.95 -19.52
C CYS A 12 -17.48 -4.22 -20.62
N LYS A 13 -16.15 -4.21 -20.55
CA LYS A 13 -15.28 -3.46 -21.47
C LYS A 13 -15.40 -3.92 -22.93
N ASP A 14 -15.73 -5.19 -23.15
CA ASP A 14 -15.81 -5.83 -24.48
C ASP A 14 -17.26 -6.12 -24.93
N SER A 15 -18.26 -5.67 -24.15
CA SER A 15 -19.66 -5.83 -24.52
C SER A 15 -20.09 -4.73 -25.50
N ARG A 16 -20.75 -5.13 -26.60
CA ARG A 16 -21.34 -4.21 -27.59
C ARG A 16 -22.36 -3.25 -27.00
N ASP A 17 -23.05 -3.66 -25.93
CA ASP A 17 -24.02 -2.85 -25.19
C ASP A 17 -23.56 -2.63 -23.75
N MET A 18 -23.07 -1.42 -23.43
CA MET A 18 -22.66 -1.04 -22.06
C MET A 18 -23.83 -1.08 -21.04
N LEU A 19 -25.08 -1.01 -21.52
CA LEU A 19 -26.27 -0.97 -20.65
C LEU A 19 -26.69 -2.36 -20.12
N GLN A 20 -26.53 -3.44 -20.90
CA GLN A 20 -26.97 -4.80 -20.53
C GLN A 20 -25.76 -5.73 -20.42
N CYS A 21 -25.28 -5.88 -19.18
CA CYS A 21 -24.14 -6.73 -18.89
C CYS A 21 -24.58 -7.85 -17.93
N ASP A 22 -25.20 -8.90 -18.48
CA ASP A 22 -25.77 -10.02 -17.73
C ASP A 22 -24.73 -10.85 -16.96
N ASN A 23 -23.45 -10.71 -17.33
CA ASN A 23 -22.35 -11.40 -16.68
C ASN A 23 -21.87 -10.71 -15.39
N TRP A 24 -22.28 -9.45 -15.14
CA TRP A 24 -21.86 -8.73 -13.94
C TRP A 24 -22.92 -8.85 -12.84
N THR A 25 -22.49 -9.26 -11.64
CA THR A 25 -23.37 -9.40 -10.48
C THR A 25 -22.79 -8.64 -9.30
N SER A 26 -23.60 -7.79 -8.66
CA SER A 26 -23.18 -7.06 -7.46
C SER A 26 -23.18 -7.96 -6.23
N TRP A 27 -22.40 -7.58 -5.22
CA TRP A 27 -22.37 -8.23 -3.91
C TRP A 27 -23.76 -8.35 -3.28
N ALA A 28 -24.61 -7.33 -3.45
CA ALA A 28 -25.94 -7.34 -2.90
C ALA A 28 -26.88 -8.36 -3.58
N VAL A 29 -26.77 -8.56 -4.90
CA VAL A 29 -27.52 -9.60 -5.61
C VAL A 29 -27.07 -10.99 -5.16
N LEU A 30 -25.76 -11.19 -4.94
CA LEU A 30 -25.22 -12.45 -4.44
C LEU A 30 -25.73 -12.78 -3.03
N LEU A 31 -25.89 -11.77 -2.18
CA LEU A 31 -26.43 -11.89 -0.82
C LEU A 31 -27.97 -11.97 -0.75
N GLY A 32 -28.65 -12.03 -1.91
CA GLY A 32 -30.10 -12.24 -1.98
C GLY A 32 -30.97 -10.98 -1.91
N ALA A 33 -30.37 -9.78 -1.96
CA ALA A 33 -31.14 -8.54 -2.02
C ALA A 33 -31.81 -8.39 -3.40
N ARG A 34 -33.13 -8.17 -3.42
CA ARG A 34 -33.93 -7.94 -4.64
C ARG A 34 -34.41 -6.50 -4.77
N ASP A 35 -34.65 -5.81 -3.66
CA ASP A 35 -35.17 -4.44 -3.65
C ASP A 35 -34.07 -3.40 -3.89
N PRO A 36 -34.35 -2.30 -4.62
CA PRO A 36 -33.36 -1.27 -4.95
C PRO A 36 -32.74 -0.58 -3.71
N ALA A 37 -33.53 -0.34 -2.67
CA ALA A 37 -33.04 0.23 -1.41
C ALA A 37 -32.10 -0.74 -0.68
N THR A 38 -32.49 -2.02 -0.60
CA THR A 38 -31.68 -3.08 0.03
C THR A 38 -30.40 -3.34 -0.76
N LEU A 39 -30.43 -3.24 -2.10
CA LEU A 39 -29.25 -3.37 -2.95
C LEU A 39 -28.18 -2.32 -2.64
N GLN A 40 -28.58 -1.06 -2.50
CA GLN A 40 -27.66 0.04 -2.17
C GLN A 40 -27.11 -0.12 -0.75
N LEU A 41 -27.98 -0.41 0.22
CA LEU A 41 -27.58 -0.58 1.61
C LEU A 41 -26.60 -1.74 1.78
N VAL A 42 -26.91 -2.93 1.25
CA VAL A 42 -26.05 -4.11 1.36
C VAL A 42 -24.72 -3.89 0.65
N SER A 43 -24.72 -3.29 -0.54
CA SER A 43 -23.47 -3.00 -1.26
C SER A 43 -22.57 -2.05 -0.47
N TYR A 44 -23.15 -1.02 0.14
CA TYR A 44 -22.42 -0.08 0.98
C TYR A 44 -21.86 -0.75 2.24
N LEU A 45 -22.66 -1.55 2.94
CA LEU A 45 -22.22 -2.27 4.14
C LEU A 45 -21.08 -3.25 3.84
N VAL A 46 -21.18 -4.02 2.76
CA VAL A 46 -20.11 -4.94 2.33
C VAL A 46 -18.82 -4.18 2.05
N TYR A 47 -18.92 -3.05 1.34
CA TYR A 47 -17.76 -2.18 1.08
C TYR A 47 -17.10 -1.70 2.38
N VAL A 48 -17.90 -1.17 3.32
CA VAL A 48 -17.41 -0.67 4.61
C VAL A 48 -16.73 -1.78 5.42
N VAL A 49 -17.31 -2.98 5.48
CA VAL A 49 -16.74 -4.12 6.22
C VAL A 49 -15.39 -4.54 5.63
N ILE A 50 -15.30 -4.64 4.30
CA ILE A 50 -14.04 -4.99 3.63
C ILE A 50 -12.98 -3.92 3.89
N ALA A 51 -13.33 -2.64 3.72
CA ALA A 51 -12.41 -1.51 3.93
C ALA A 51 -11.87 -1.47 5.38
N VAL A 52 -12.76 -1.60 6.38
CA VAL A 52 -12.37 -1.61 7.80
C VAL A 52 -11.51 -2.83 8.13
N SER A 53 -11.80 -4.00 7.56
CA SER A 53 -10.99 -5.21 7.79
C SER A 53 -9.57 -5.07 7.25
N GLN A 54 -9.41 -4.52 6.04
CA GLN A 54 -8.10 -4.28 5.42
C GLN A 54 -7.30 -3.21 6.17
N ALA A 55 -7.94 -2.10 6.55
CA ALA A 55 -7.31 -1.05 7.34
C ALA A 55 -6.86 -1.59 8.72
N SER A 56 -7.73 -2.32 9.40
CA SER A 56 -7.42 -2.93 10.71
C SER A 56 -6.28 -3.94 10.62
N TYR A 57 -6.28 -4.78 9.58
CA TYR A 57 -5.21 -5.75 9.34
C TYR A 57 -3.88 -5.05 9.03
N SER A 58 -3.89 -3.97 8.24
CA SER A 58 -2.69 -3.16 7.98
C SER A 58 -2.10 -2.55 9.25
N ALA A 59 -2.95 -2.01 10.14
CA ALA A 59 -2.55 -1.41 11.39
C ALA A 59 -1.99 -2.46 12.37
N TRP A 60 -2.65 -3.62 12.46
CA TRP A 60 -2.19 -4.76 13.26
C TRP A 60 -0.84 -5.29 12.79
N LEU A 61 -0.64 -5.43 11.48
CA LEU A 61 0.62 -5.88 10.88
C LEU A 61 1.77 -4.91 11.23
N CYS A 62 1.56 -3.61 11.03
CA CYS A 62 2.56 -2.60 11.37
C CYS A 62 2.88 -2.59 12.87
N LYS A 63 1.88 -2.61 13.76
CA LYS A 63 2.10 -2.59 15.21
C LYS A 63 2.81 -3.83 15.73
N THR A 64 2.50 -5.00 15.19
CA THR A 64 3.04 -6.27 15.69
C THR A 64 4.47 -6.50 15.19
N PHE A 65 4.74 -6.21 13.91
CA PHE A 65 6.00 -6.64 13.27
C PHE A 65 7.02 -5.53 13.08
N ALA A 66 6.61 -4.29 12.81
CA ALA A 66 7.53 -3.20 12.52
C ALA A 66 6.93 -1.83 12.89
N PRO A 67 6.94 -1.44 14.18
CA PRO A 67 6.38 -0.16 14.60
C PRO A 67 7.07 1.04 13.93
N TYR A 68 8.35 0.90 13.55
CA TYR A 68 9.11 1.90 12.79
C TYR A 68 8.65 2.08 11.33
N ALA A 69 7.79 1.19 10.81
CA ALA A 69 7.20 1.33 9.48
C ALA A 69 6.06 2.37 9.45
N SER A 70 5.53 2.73 10.63
CA SER A 70 4.41 3.66 10.77
C SER A 70 4.73 5.04 10.21
N GLY A 71 3.73 5.68 9.61
CA GLY A 71 3.84 7.03 9.05
C GLY A 71 4.62 7.12 7.73
N SER A 72 4.95 8.34 7.34
CA SER A 72 5.61 8.64 6.07
C SER A 72 7.06 8.18 6.05
N GLY A 73 7.86 8.59 7.03
CA GLY A 73 9.30 8.33 7.09
C GLY A 73 10.17 9.47 6.52
N ILE A 74 9.59 10.50 5.90
CA ILE A 74 10.35 11.62 5.31
C ILE A 74 11.17 12.37 6.38
N GLY A 75 10.60 12.62 7.56
CA GLY A 75 11.28 13.36 8.62
C GLY A 75 12.52 12.62 9.12
N GLU A 76 12.39 11.32 9.31
CA GLU A 76 13.45 10.41 9.73
C GLU A 76 14.52 10.27 8.63
N ILE A 77 14.13 10.18 7.36
CA ILE A 77 15.09 10.17 6.24
C ILE A 77 15.89 11.46 6.20
N LYS A 78 15.24 12.63 6.38
CA LYS A 78 15.93 13.92 6.44
C LYS A 78 16.98 13.92 7.56
N VAL A 79 16.63 13.41 8.74
CA VAL A 79 17.55 13.27 9.88
C VAL A 79 18.72 12.33 9.57
N ILE A 80 18.47 11.24 8.82
CA ILE A 80 19.51 10.31 8.37
C ILE A 80 20.47 10.97 7.37
N LEU A 81 19.95 11.77 6.45
CA LEU A 81 20.76 12.52 5.49
C LEU A 81 21.59 13.63 6.18
N SER A 82 21.04 14.28 7.20
CA SER A 82 21.79 15.24 8.05
C SER A 82 22.89 14.58 8.89
N GLY A 83 22.82 13.25 9.07
CA GLY A 83 23.92 12.44 9.53
C GLY A 83 23.69 11.63 10.80
N PHE A 84 22.44 11.56 11.27
CA PHE A 84 22.06 10.73 12.40
C PHE A 84 21.65 9.33 11.95
N VAL A 85 22.28 8.27 12.45
CA VAL A 85 21.96 6.91 12.04
C VAL A 85 20.90 6.29 12.97
N ILE A 86 19.68 6.13 12.47
CA ILE A 86 18.60 5.44 13.19
C ILE A 86 18.66 3.94 12.85
N LYS A 87 19.05 3.12 13.83
CA LYS A 87 19.10 1.65 13.66
C LYS A 87 17.68 1.09 13.48
N ARG A 88 17.54 0.06 12.65
CA ARG A 88 16.27 -0.65 12.32
C ARG A 88 15.23 0.11 11.47
N PHE A 89 15.41 1.41 11.23
CA PHE A 89 14.52 2.19 10.37
C PHE A 89 14.58 1.71 8.91
N LEU A 90 15.79 1.70 8.31
CA LEU A 90 16.05 1.22 6.94
C LEU A 90 16.17 -0.32 6.84
N GLY A 91 15.44 -1.07 7.68
CA GLY A 91 15.54 -2.52 7.73
C GLY A 91 14.80 -3.21 6.58
N GLY A 92 15.31 -4.35 6.10
CA GLY A 92 14.59 -5.18 5.12
C GLY A 92 13.26 -5.72 5.65
N TRP A 93 13.14 -5.93 6.97
CA TRP A 93 11.87 -6.28 7.61
C TRP A 93 10.86 -5.12 7.55
N THR A 94 11.31 -3.90 7.84
CA THR A 94 10.50 -2.68 7.73
C THR A 94 10.02 -2.47 6.30
N LEU A 95 10.87 -2.73 5.30
CA LEU A 95 10.52 -2.69 3.88
C LEU A 95 9.31 -3.58 3.56
N ILE A 96 9.37 -4.86 3.93
CA ILE A 96 8.31 -5.84 3.63
C ILE A 96 6.99 -5.43 4.29
N ILE A 97 7.02 -5.12 5.59
CA ILE A 97 5.81 -4.73 6.33
C ILE A 97 5.23 -3.44 5.79
N LYS A 98 6.07 -2.45 5.45
CA LYS A 98 5.62 -1.17 4.91
C LYS A 98 5.00 -1.31 3.52
N SER A 99 5.57 -2.13 2.65
CA SER A 99 5.00 -2.41 1.33
C SER A 99 3.63 -3.11 1.43
N VAL A 100 3.51 -4.16 2.26
CA VAL A 100 2.24 -4.87 2.45
C VAL A 100 1.19 -3.96 3.10
N GLY A 101 1.58 -3.22 4.14
CA GLY A 101 0.69 -2.26 4.80
C GLY A 101 0.19 -1.16 3.87
N LEU A 102 1.06 -0.64 2.99
CA LEU A 102 0.69 0.36 2.00
C LEU A 102 -0.35 -0.18 1.00
N VAL A 103 -0.17 -1.40 0.49
CA VAL A 103 -1.13 -2.03 -0.44
C VAL A 103 -2.50 -2.22 0.22
N LEU A 104 -2.54 -2.70 1.47
CA LEU A 104 -3.79 -2.87 2.22
C LEU A 104 -4.46 -1.52 2.55
N SER A 105 -3.66 -0.50 2.86
CA SER A 105 -4.17 0.83 3.16
C SER A 105 -4.72 1.56 1.93
N VAL A 106 -4.13 1.34 0.76
CA VAL A 106 -4.65 1.86 -0.52
C VAL A 106 -5.89 1.07 -0.95
N GLY A 107 -5.89 -0.26 -0.77
CA GLY A 107 -7.03 -1.12 -1.09
C GLY A 107 -8.29 -0.80 -0.27
N SER A 108 -8.12 -0.33 0.97
CA SER A 108 -9.22 0.10 1.85
C SER A 108 -9.78 1.48 1.51
N GLY A 109 -9.18 2.20 0.55
CA GLY A 109 -9.65 3.52 0.12
C GLY A 109 -9.40 4.64 1.13
N LEU A 110 -8.43 4.48 2.04
CA LEU A 110 -8.05 5.56 2.95
C LEU A 110 -7.43 6.73 2.17
N CYS A 111 -7.81 7.96 2.51
CA CYS A 111 -7.26 9.18 1.95
C CYS A 111 -5.84 9.46 2.51
N ILE A 112 -4.87 8.65 2.13
CA ILE A 112 -3.47 8.76 2.57
C ILE A 112 -2.59 9.06 1.36
N GLY A 113 -1.64 9.99 1.51
CA GLY A 113 -0.65 10.28 0.48
C GLY A 113 0.33 9.11 0.28
N LYS A 114 0.46 8.62 -0.95
CA LYS A 114 1.37 7.52 -1.32
C LYS A 114 2.84 7.94 -1.41
N GLU A 115 3.10 9.22 -1.69
CA GLU A 115 4.45 9.73 -2.00
C GLU A 115 5.42 9.54 -0.83
N GLY A 116 5.00 9.92 0.38
CA GLY A 116 5.87 9.84 1.55
C GLY A 116 6.34 8.42 1.90
N PRO A 117 5.41 7.45 2.03
CA PRO A 117 5.77 6.05 2.21
C PRO A 117 6.63 5.48 1.07
N PHE A 118 6.42 5.91 -0.17
CA PHE A 118 7.16 5.41 -1.33
C PHE A 118 8.63 5.82 -1.32
N ILE A 119 8.93 7.06 -0.92
CA ILE A 119 10.31 7.54 -0.69
C ILE A 119 11.02 6.66 0.35
N HIS A 120 10.35 6.33 1.46
CA HIS A 120 10.94 5.46 2.49
C HIS A 120 11.18 4.04 1.98
N VAL A 121 10.24 3.46 1.22
CA VAL A 121 10.44 2.15 0.57
C VAL A 121 11.68 2.17 -0.34
N CYS A 122 11.87 3.20 -1.15
CA CYS A 122 13.04 3.35 -2.02
C CYS A 122 14.34 3.46 -1.22
N CYS A 123 14.38 4.27 -0.15
CA CYS A 123 15.55 4.36 0.73
C CYS A 123 15.88 3.02 1.42
N CYS A 124 14.86 2.27 1.85
CA CYS A 124 15.03 0.93 2.41
C CYS A 124 15.65 -0.04 1.40
N ILE A 125 15.18 -0.02 0.14
CA ILE A 125 15.76 -0.81 -0.95
C ILE A 125 17.22 -0.40 -1.17
N GLY A 126 17.52 0.90 -1.26
CA GLY A 126 18.89 1.42 -1.38
C GLY A 126 19.80 0.94 -0.24
N ASN A 127 19.29 0.93 1.00
CA ASN A 127 20.05 0.42 2.14
C ASN A 127 20.27 -1.10 2.10
N VAL A 128 19.32 -1.88 1.57
CA VAL A 128 19.50 -3.32 1.35
C VAL A 128 20.55 -3.57 0.27
N VAL A 129 20.49 -2.83 -0.84
CA VAL A 129 21.49 -2.88 -1.92
C VAL A 129 22.89 -2.54 -1.40
N CYS A 130 23.03 -1.50 -0.58
CA CYS A 130 24.30 -1.15 0.09
C CYS A 130 24.95 -2.33 0.83
N ARG A 131 24.16 -3.24 1.41
CA ARG A 131 24.70 -4.38 2.17
C ARG A 131 25.39 -5.41 1.29
N PHE A 132 24.99 -5.54 0.03
CA PHE A 132 25.60 -6.46 -0.92
C PHE A 132 26.97 -5.95 -1.42
N PHE A 133 27.17 -4.63 -1.41
CA PHE A 133 28.42 -4.03 -1.88
C PHE A 133 29.27 -3.51 -0.71
N SER A 134 30.37 -4.21 -0.42
CA SER A 134 31.29 -3.84 0.68
C SER A 134 31.76 -2.38 0.61
N LYS A 135 31.95 -1.83 -0.61
CA LYS A 135 32.32 -0.43 -0.89
C LYS A 135 31.35 0.60 -0.29
N TYR A 136 30.06 0.31 -0.27
CA TYR A 136 29.02 1.21 0.27
C TYR A 136 28.65 0.85 1.71
N ARG A 137 28.85 -0.41 2.11
CA ARG A 137 28.57 -0.87 3.48
C ARG A 137 29.49 -0.28 4.54
N THR A 138 30.78 -0.09 4.23
CA THR A 138 31.79 0.38 5.20
C THR A 138 31.95 1.89 5.22
N ASN A 139 31.40 2.61 4.25
CA ASN A 139 31.52 4.05 4.13
C ASN A 139 30.14 4.72 4.27
N GLU A 140 29.87 5.26 5.46
CA GLU A 140 28.60 5.92 5.76
C GLU A 140 28.37 7.20 4.92
N GLY A 141 29.42 7.86 4.43
CA GLY A 141 29.31 8.99 3.50
C GLY A 141 28.72 8.56 2.15
N LYS A 142 29.32 7.54 1.52
CA LYS A 142 28.82 6.99 0.24
C LYS A 142 27.45 6.34 0.36
N LYS A 143 27.15 5.77 1.53
CA LYS A 143 25.82 5.24 1.83
C LYS A 143 24.78 6.36 1.87
N ARG A 144 25.09 7.52 2.46
CA ARG A 144 24.18 8.69 2.44
C ARG A 144 23.99 9.24 1.04
N GLU A 145 25.04 9.30 0.22
CA GLU A 145 24.90 9.65 -1.21
C GLU A 145 23.90 8.72 -1.91
N LEU A 146 24.02 7.40 -1.71
CA LEU A 146 23.07 6.45 -2.29
C LEU A 146 21.65 6.62 -1.74
N LEU A 147 21.51 6.91 -0.43
CA LEU A 147 20.19 7.17 0.16
C LEU A 147 19.55 8.45 -0.40
N SER A 148 20.32 9.50 -0.70
CA SER A 148 19.85 10.70 -1.39
C SER A 148 19.38 10.37 -2.81
N CYS A 149 20.15 9.58 -3.57
CA CYS A 149 19.73 9.10 -4.89
C CYS A 149 18.46 8.26 -4.82
N ALA A 150 18.36 7.36 -3.82
CA ALA A 150 17.17 6.52 -3.62
C ALA A 150 15.94 7.35 -3.20
N ALA A 151 16.12 8.39 -2.39
CA ALA A 151 15.05 9.31 -2.02
C ALA A 151 14.56 10.08 -3.25
N ALA A 152 15.49 10.58 -4.10
CA ALA A 152 15.16 11.27 -5.34
C ALA A 152 14.44 10.35 -6.35
N ALA A 153 14.80 9.07 -6.42
CA ALA A 153 14.13 8.09 -7.28
C ALA A 153 12.72 7.71 -6.79
N GLY A 154 12.40 7.97 -5.52
CA GLY A 154 11.10 7.70 -4.92
C GLY A 154 10.13 8.89 -4.94
N VAL A 155 10.52 10.03 -5.52
CA VAL A 155 9.64 11.18 -5.79
C VAL A 155 9.16 11.11 -7.23
#